data_AF-A0AAV6Z0H2-F1
#
_entry.id   AF-A0AAV6Z0H2-F1
#
_cell.length_a   1.000
_cell.length_b   1.000
_cell.length_c   1.000
_cell.angle_alpha   90.00
_cell.angle_beta   90.00
_cell.angle_gamma   90.00
#
_symmetry.space_group_name_H-M   'P 1'
#
loop_
_entity.id
_entity.type
_entity.pdbx_description
1 polymer ?
#
loop_
_entity_poly.entity_id
_entity_poly.type
_entity_poly.pdbx_seq_one_letter_code
_entity_poly.pdbx_strand_id
1 'polypeptide(L)'
;MFEVVTFLQCLDRVKESFRIVDSMLHPGNVSILEKDFSSCSPLRAPEDYVEFVNNLADIFMGAVQYNMESPGSDVRKICEHMVNAESAYEGLKIVNSMYMDFIGLTCVENSHEKSVSDLRDTKINPVGVGERQWYYQTCTEFGYYQTCEQSSCPFSPLNTLKTQLDLCKEIFQIPPESVRQSVQFTNEFYGADHPKSSRIIFVNGKEVVHF
;
A
#
# COMPACT_ATOMS: atom_id res chain seq x y z
N MET A 1 -13.74 -16.77 19.57
CA MET A 1 -12.58 -16.62 20.48
C MET A 1 -11.31 -17.17 19.85
N PHE A 2 -11.31 -18.40 19.32
CA PHE A 2 -10.17 -18.95 18.57
C PHE A 2 -9.78 -18.14 17.32
N GLU A 3 -10.73 -17.80 16.43
CA GLU A 3 -10.42 -16.96 15.25
C GLU A 3 -9.80 -15.60 15.64
N VAL A 4 -10.32 -14.93 16.67
CA VAL A 4 -9.81 -13.63 17.14
C VAL A 4 -8.36 -13.75 17.63
N VAL A 5 -8.00 -14.82 18.33
CA VAL A 5 -6.63 -15.06 18.79
C VAL A 5 -5.68 -15.25 17.61
N THR A 6 -6.10 -16.00 16.57
CA THR A 6 -5.31 -16.21 15.36
C THR A 6 -5.12 -14.92 14.56
N PHE A 7 -6.12 -14.03 14.52
CA PHE A 7 -5.99 -12.73 13.85
C PHE A 7 -5.04 -11.78 14.57
N LEU A 8 -5.07 -11.71 15.90
CA LEU A 8 -4.12 -10.89 16.66
C LEU A 8 -2.68 -11.39 16.47
N GLN A 9 -2.49 -12.72 16.47
CA GLN A 9 -1.19 -13.32 16.15
C GLN A 9 -0.71 -12.99 14.74
N CYS A 10 -1.61 -13.02 13.76
CA CYS A 10 -1.31 -12.63 12.38
C CYS A 10 -0.83 -11.17 12.32
N LEU A 11 -1.54 -10.26 12.98
CA LEU A 11 -1.13 -8.87 13.06
C LEU A 11 0.24 -8.68 13.71
N ASP A 12 0.51 -9.38 14.81
CA ASP A 12 1.82 -9.32 15.46
C ASP A 12 2.93 -9.83 14.53
N ARG A 13 2.65 -10.87 13.73
CA ARG A 13 3.57 -11.37 12.70
C ARG A 13 3.80 -10.35 11.59
N VAL A 14 2.76 -9.65 11.13
CA VAL A 14 2.90 -8.57 10.12
C VAL A 14 3.75 -7.42 10.68
N LYS A 15 3.42 -6.93 11.88
CA LYS A 15 4.20 -5.87 12.57
C LYS A 15 5.67 -6.25 12.69
N GLU A 16 5.94 -7.47 13.14
CA GLU A 16 7.31 -7.97 13.30
C GLU A 16 8.02 -8.12 11.95
N SER A 17 7.34 -8.59 10.90
CA SER A 17 7.96 -8.73 9.58
C SER A 17 8.38 -7.38 8.98
N PHE A 18 7.53 -6.36 9.10
CA PHE A 18 7.88 -5.00 8.64
C PHE A 18 9.02 -4.40 9.47
N ARG A 19 9.03 -4.61 10.80
CA ARG A 19 10.15 -4.18 11.65
C ARG A 19 11.48 -4.83 11.24
N ILE A 20 11.46 -6.11 10.86
CA ILE A 20 12.65 -6.81 10.36
C ILE A 20 13.08 -6.21 9.03
N VAL A 21 12.16 -6.05 8.07
CA VAL A 21 12.43 -5.44 6.76
C VAL A 21 13.03 -4.04 6.93
N ASP A 22 12.43 -3.18 7.74
CA ASP A 22 12.93 -1.82 8.00
C ASP A 22 14.35 -1.84 8.60
N SER A 23 14.65 -2.80 9.47
CA SER A 23 16.00 -2.97 10.03
C SER A 23 17.04 -3.45 9.02
N MET A 24 16.60 -3.96 7.87
CA MET A 24 17.47 -4.43 6.78
C MET A 24 17.62 -3.39 5.66
N LEU A 25 16.77 -2.35 5.62
CA LEU A 25 16.85 -1.26 4.65
C LEU A 25 17.99 -0.29 4.99
N HIS A 26 19.21 -0.72 4.67
CA HIS A 26 20.43 0.06 4.86
C HIS A 26 21.10 0.34 3.52
N PRO A 27 21.50 1.60 3.23
CA PRO A 27 22.20 1.95 2.00
C PRO A 27 23.39 1.03 1.72
N GLY A 28 23.37 0.37 0.56
CA GLY A 28 24.45 -0.52 0.12
C GLY A 28 24.38 -1.96 0.66
N ASN A 29 23.35 -2.34 1.41
CA ASN A 29 23.18 -3.72 1.92
C ASN A 29 21.72 -4.21 1.87
N VAL A 30 21.09 -4.12 0.69
CA VAL A 30 19.68 -4.50 0.46
C VAL A 30 19.52 -5.71 -0.47
N SER A 31 20.61 -6.32 -0.92
CA SER A 31 20.58 -7.45 -1.87
C SER A 31 19.87 -8.69 -1.36
N ILE A 32 19.83 -8.88 -0.03
CA ILE A 32 19.04 -9.95 0.60
C ILE A 32 17.55 -9.68 0.40
N LEU A 33 17.08 -8.44 0.64
CA LEU A 33 15.69 -8.04 0.43
C LEU A 33 15.30 -8.13 -1.05
N GLU A 34 16.16 -7.63 -1.94
CA GLU A 34 15.97 -7.73 -3.40
C GLU A 34 15.72 -9.17 -3.84
N LYS A 35 16.52 -10.11 -3.32
CA LYS A 35 16.40 -11.52 -3.64
C LYS A 35 15.17 -12.17 -2.99
N ASP A 36 14.98 -11.97 -1.69
CA ASP A 36 13.94 -12.63 -0.91
C ASP A 36 12.52 -12.23 -1.33
N PHE A 37 12.37 -11.01 -1.86
CA PHE A 37 11.10 -10.47 -2.32
C PHE A 37 11.04 -10.28 -3.84
N SER A 38 11.97 -10.91 -4.58
CA SER A 38 11.98 -10.97 -6.04
C SER A 38 11.90 -9.61 -6.72
N SER A 39 12.71 -8.63 -6.32
CA SER A 39 12.71 -7.32 -6.97
C SER A 39 13.21 -7.39 -8.41
N CYS A 40 12.55 -6.68 -9.33
CA CYS A 40 12.92 -6.64 -10.75
C CYS A 40 14.25 -5.93 -11.01
N SER A 41 14.63 -4.99 -10.14
CA SER A 41 15.84 -4.19 -10.27
C SER A 41 16.45 -3.90 -8.90
N PRO A 42 17.76 -3.56 -8.81
CA PRO A 42 18.38 -3.22 -7.54
C PRO A 42 17.75 -1.96 -6.92
N LEU A 43 17.60 -1.95 -5.59
CA LEU A 43 17.10 -0.79 -4.84
C LEU A 43 18.27 0.19 -4.64
N ARG A 44 18.31 1.26 -5.45
CA ARG A 44 19.46 2.16 -5.58
C ARG A 44 19.34 3.41 -4.72
N ALA A 45 18.12 3.92 -4.58
CA ALA A 45 17.83 5.18 -3.91
C ALA A 45 16.89 4.98 -2.72
N PRO A 46 16.87 5.90 -1.73
CA PRO A 46 15.91 5.85 -0.62
C PRO A 46 14.46 5.77 -1.07
N GLU A 47 14.12 6.36 -2.21
CA GLU A 47 12.78 6.32 -2.80
C GLU A 47 12.40 4.89 -3.25
N ASP A 48 13.36 4.10 -3.75
CA ASP A 48 13.12 2.68 -4.06
C ASP A 48 12.79 1.87 -2.80
N TYR A 49 13.29 2.28 -1.63
CA TYR A 49 12.94 1.64 -0.36
C TYR A 49 11.49 1.93 0.04
N VAL A 50 10.98 3.13 -0.29
CA VAL A 50 9.59 3.51 -0.08
C VAL A 50 8.68 2.70 -1.00
N GLU A 51 9.01 2.59 -2.29
CA GLU A 51 8.28 1.73 -3.24
C GLU A 51 8.25 0.27 -2.76
N PHE A 52 9.40 -0.24 -2.33
CA PHE A 52 9.54 -1.61 -1.83
C PHE A 52 8.60 -1.93 -0.66
N VAL A 53 8.57 -1.08 0.37
CA VAL A 53 7.71 -1.33 1.53
C VAL A 53 6.23 -1.01 1.26
N ASN A 54 5.92 -0.10 0.34
CA ASN A 54 4.55 0.11 -0.15
C ASN A 54 4.03 -1.13 -0.85
N ASN A 55 4.78 -1.68 -1.81
CA ASN A 55 4.40 -2.90 -2.53
C ASN A 55 4.12 -4.08 -1.57
N LEU A 56 4.91 -4.24 -0.51
CA LEU A 56 4.66 -5.25 0.51
C LEU A 56 3.40 -4.96 1.33
N ALA A 57 3.15 -3.70 1.68
CA ALA A 57 1.96 -3.29 2.45
C ALA A 57 0.67 -3.44 1.63
N ASP A 58 0.74 -3.14 0.33
CA ASP A 58 -0.38 -3.21 -0.62
C ASP A 58 -0.97 -4.62 -0.74
N ILE A 59 -0.17 -5.67 -0.52
CA ILE A 59 -0.66 -7.06 -0.46
C ILE A 59 -1.71 -7.19 0.64
N PHE A 60 -1.42 -6.69 1.84
CA PHE A 60 -2.32 -6.76 2.99
C PHE A 60 -3.49 -5.78 2.85
N MET A 61 -3.21 -4.55 2.42
CA MET A 61 -4.23 -3.51 2.25
C MET A 61 -5.24 -3.92 1.17
N GLY A 62 -4.77 -4.43 0.04
CA GLY A 62 -5.61 -4.96 -1.03
C GLY A 62 -6.40 -6.19 -0.58
N ALA A 63 -5.79 -7.11 0.18
CA ALA A 63 -6.50 -8.27 0.70
C ALA A 63 -7.65 -7.89 1.65
N VAL A 64 -7.43 -6.92 2.55
CA VAL A 64 -8.49 -6.45 3.46
C VAL A 64 -9.59 -5.72 2.69
N GLN A 65 -9.21 -4.86 1.73
CA GLN A 65 -10.15 -4.08 0.92
C GLN A 65 -11.06 -4.95 0.06
N TYR A 66 -10.53 -6.04 -0.51
CA TYR A 66 -11.22 -6.90 -1.48
C TYR A 66 -11.35 -8.34 -0.96
N ASN A 67 -11.56 -8.49 0.35
CA ASN A 67 -11.47 -9.80 1.00
C ASN A 67 -12.37 -10.85 0.32
N MET A 68 -11.76 -11.97 -0.08
CA MET A 68 -12.40 -13.09 -0.80
C MET A 68 -13.02 -12.75 -2.17
N GLU A 69 -12.82 -11.55 -2.72
CA GLU A 69 -13.21 -11.26 -4.11
C GLU A 69 -12.34 -12.02 -5.11
N SER A 70 -11.13 -12.41 -4.70
CA SER A 70 -10.21 -13.22 -5.49
C SER A 70 -9.39 -14.18 -4.60
N PRO A 71 -8.81 -15.25 -5.17
CA PRO A 71 -7.94 -16.16 -4.41
C PRO A 71 -6.76 -15.47 -3.71
N GLY A 72 -6.20 -14.41 -4.29
CA GLY A 72 -5.07 -13.66 -3.72
C GLY A 72 -5.45 -12.62 -2.66
N SER A 73 -6.74 -12.35 -2.45
CA SER A 73 -7.24 -11.41 -1.45
C SER A 73 -7.91 -12.09 -0.25
N ASP A 74 -7.64 -13.37 -0.01
CA ASP A 74 -8.20 -14.10 1.14
C ASP A 74 -7.38 -13.83 2.41
N VAL A 75 -7.89 -12.95 3.27
CA VAL A 75 -7.23 -12.53 4.52
C VAL A 75 -6.94 -13.73 5.44
N ARG A 76 -7.81 -14.76 5.46
CA ARG A 76 -7.59 -15.95 6.30
C ARG A 76 -6.36 -16.71 5.83
N LYS A 77 -6.22 -16.94 4.51
CA LYS A 77 -5.06 -17.65 3.96
C LYS A 77 -3.75 -16.90 4.18
N ILE A 78 -3.76 -15.59 3.97
CA ILE A 78 -2.59 -14.74 4.26
C ILE A 78 -2.18 -14.90 5.73
N CYS A 79 -3.14 -14.83 6.65
CA CYS A 79 -2.86 -14.99 8.07
C CYS A 79 -2.38 -16.40 8.45
N GLU A 80 -2.92 -17.45 7.83
CA GLU A 80 -2.43 -18.82 8.03
C GLU A 80 -0.95 -18.94 7.60
N HIS A 81 -0.55 -18.34 6.47
CA HIS A 81 0.85 -18.32 6.04
C HIS A 81 1.73 -17.53 7.01
N MET A 82 1.30 -16.34 7.46
CA MET A 82 2.06 -15.53 8.41
C MET A 82 2.26 -16.22 9.77
N VAL A 83 1.23 -16.91 10.29
CA VAL A 83 1.26 -17.54 11.61
C VAL A 83 2.03 -18.87 11.61
N ASN A 84 1.84 -19.69 10.56
CA ASN A 84 2.42 -21.04 10.49
C ASN A 84 3.86 -21.07 9.96
N ALA A 85 4.38 -19.97 9.41
CA ALA A 85 5.77 -19.89 9.00
C ALA A 85 6.75 -19.95 10.18
N GLU A 86 7.99 -20.37 9.90
CA GLU A 86 9.06 -20.47 10.89
C GLU A 86 9.33 -19.11 11.57
N SER A 87 9.28 -18.02 10.81
CA SER A 87 9.46 -16.67 11.30
C SER A 87 8.48 -15.70 10.62
N ALA A 88 8.32 -14.52 11.20
CA ALA A 88 7.52 -13.44 10.60
C ALA A 88 8.05 -13.04 9.21
N TYR A 89 9.37 -12.98 9.06
CA TYR A 89 10.03 -12.65 7.80
C TYR A 89 9.79 -13.70 6.71
N GLU A 90 9.91 -14.99 7.05
CA GLU A 90 9.58 -16.07 6.11
C GLU A 90 8.08 -16.10 5.76
N GLY A 91 7.20 -15.77 6.72
CA GLY A 91 5.78 -15.60 6.46
C GLY A 91 5.51 -14.52 5.40
N LEU A 92 6.17 -13.37 5.52
CA LEU A 92 6.03 -12.27 4.56
C LEU A 92 6.55 -12.66 3.17
N LYS A 93 7.67 -13.41 3.09
CA LYS A 93 8.19 -13.94 1.82
C LYS A 93 7.20 -14.89 1.13
N ILE A 94 6.59 -15.80 1.90
CA ILE A 94 5.56 -16.72 1.39
C ILE A 94 4.36 -15.92 0.86
N VAL A 95 3.88 -14.92 1.61
CA VAL A 95 2.76 -14.07 1.19
C VAL A 95 3.10 -13.29 -0.09
N ASN A 96 4.30 -12.73 -0.20
CA ASN A 96 4.76 -12.06 -1.42
C ASN A 96 4.79 -13.01 -2.64
N SER A 97 5.35 -14.21 -2.47
CA SER A 97 5.39 -15.21 -3.54
C SER A 97 3.98 -15.66 -3.96
N MET A 98 3.10 -15.92 -3.00
CA MET A 98 1.71 -16.29 -3.27
C MET A 98 0.98 -15.20 -4.03
N TYR A 99 1.17 -13.93 -3.63
CA TYR A 99 0.56 -12.78 -4.31
C TYR A 99 1.08 -12.67 -5.74
N MET A 100 2.39 -12.72 -5.95
CA MET A 100 3.02 -12.71 -7.28
C MET A 100 2.48 -13.82 -8.19
N ASP A 101 2.38 -15.05 -7.69
CA ASP A 101 1.84 -16.20 -8.44
C ASP A 101 0.38 -15.95 -8.86
N PHE A 102 -0.41 -15.35 -7.96
CA PHE A 102 -1.80 -15.02 -8.24
C PHE A 102 -1.96 -13.96 -9.34
N ILE A 103 -1.14 -12.90 -9.33
CA ILE A 103 -1.18 -11.85 -10.35
C ILE A 103 -0.32 -12.14 -11.59
N GLY A 104 0.39 -13.27 -11.61
CA GLY A 104 1.21 -13.71 -12.74
C GLY A 104 2.51 -12.93 -12.94
N LEU A 105 3.10 -12.41 -11.86
CA LEU A 105 4.37 -11.69 -11.89
C LEU A 105 5.56 -12.62 -11.61
N THR A 106 6.69 -12.37 -12.27
CA THR A 106 7.96 -13.06 -11.99
C THR A 106 8.89 -12.25 -11.09
N CYS A 107 8.62 -10.95 -10.92
CA CYS A 107 9.34 -10.04 -10.03
C CYS A 107 8.43 -8.85 -9.65
N VAL A 108 8.81 -8.11 -8.60
CA VAL A 108 8.13 -6.90 -8.14
C VAL A 108 8.91 -5.67 -8.58
N GLU A 109 8.25 -4.75 -9.28
CA GLU A 109 8.84 -3.48 -9.69
C GLU A 109 8.91 -2.54 -8.48
N ASN A 110 10.12 -2.24 -8.02
CA ASN A 110 10.37 -1.38 -6.85
C ASN A 110 11.17 -0.13 -7.22
N SER A 111 11.39 0.13 -8.52
CA SER A 111 12.08 1.33 -8.96
C SER A 111 11.15 2.53 -8.93
N HIS A 112 11.48 3.52 -8.10
CA HIS A 112 10.75 4.79 -8.05
C HIS A 112 10.79 5.51 -9.40
N GLU A 113 11.94 5.48 -10.08
CA GLU A 113 12.08 6.04 -11.42
C GLU A 113 11.11 5.40 -12.41
N LYS A 114 10.89 4.09 -12.32
CA LYS A 114 9.92 3.37 -13.15
C LYS A 114 8.49 3.78 -12.81
N SER A 115 8.12 3.80 -11.52
CA SER A 115 6.80 4.26 -11.07
C SER A 115 6.47 5.66 -11.56
N VAL A 116 7.42 6.61 -11.42
CA VAL A 116 7.28 7.98 -11.93
C VAL A 116 7.15 8.00 -13.44
N SER A 117 7.94 7.21 -14.16
CA SER A 117 7.85 7.11 -15.63
C SER A 117 6.46 6.61 -16.07
N ASP A 118 5.92 5.60 -15.39
CA ASP A 118 4.62 5.01 -15.74
C ASP A 118 3.48 5.97 -15.44
N LEU A 119 3.51 6.66 -14.30
CA LEU A 119 2.52 7.69 -13.96
C LEU A 119 2.64 8.95 -14.84
N ARG A 120 3.81 9.22 -15.43
CA ARG A 120 3.98 10.29 -16.42
C ARG A 120 3.44 9.93 -17.80
N ASP A 121 3.24 8.65 -18.13
CA ASP A 121 2.72 8.27 -19.45
C ASP A 121 1.27 8.75 -19.62
N THR A 122 1.06 9.66 -20.59
CA THR A 122 -0.25 10.23 -20.91
C THR A 122 -0.95 9.53 -22.07
N LYS A 123 -0.38 8.43 -22.60
CA LYS A 123 -1.04 7.66 -23.67
C LYS A 123 -2.35 7.09 -23.15
N ILE A 124 -3.40 7.30 -23.94
CA ILE A 124 -4.70 6.73 -23.65
C ILE A 124 -4.66 5.23 -24.01
N ASN A 125 -4.77 4.38 -23.00
CA ASN A 125 -4.95 2.95 -23.18
C ASN A 125 -6.42 2.60 -22.92
N PRO A 126 -7.15 1.95 -23.86
CA PRO A 126 -8.52 1.50 -23.61
C PRO A 126 -8.61 0.40 -22.54
N VAL A 127 -7.47 -0.18 -22.14
CA VAL A 127 -7.37 -1.24 -21.12
C VAL A 127 -6.43 -0.78 -20.01
N GLY A 128 -6.88 -0.84 -18.77
CA GLY A 128 -6.06 -0.51 -17.59
C GLY A 128 -6.92 -0.24 -16.37
N VAL A 129 -6.29 -0.20 -15.19
CA VAL A 129 -6.96 0.05 -13.91
C VAL A 129 -7.16 1.54 -13.61
N GLY A 130 -6.67 2.43 -14.48
CA GLY A 130 -6.83 3.88 -14.34
C GLY A 130 -5.93 4.52 -13.28
N GLU A 131 -4.80 3.90 -12.96
CA GLU A 131 -3.90 4.30 -11.86
C GLU A 131 -3.48 5.77 -11.94
N ARG A 132 -3.02 6.23 -13.12
CA ARG A 132 -2.66 7.64 -13.31
C ARG A 132 -3.83 8.58 -13.05
N GLN A 133 -5.04 8.23 -13.48
CA GLN A 133 -6.24 9.04 -13.27
C GLN A 133 -6.60 9.08 -11.79
N TRP A 134 -6.57 7.93 -11.12
CA TRP A 134 -6.78 7.81 -9.67
C TRP A 134 -5.80 8.68 -8.88
N TYR A 135 -4.51 8.60 -9.22
CA TYR A 135 -3.47 9.37 -8.56
C TYR A 135 -3.62 10.88 -8.82
N TYR A 136 -3.99 11.26 -10.05
CA TYR A 136 -4.29 12.66 -10.35
C TYR A 136 -5.45 13.20 -9.51
N GLN A 137 -6.58 12.47 -9.41
CA GLN A 137 -7.71 12.86 -8.55
C GLN A 137 -7.31 12.93 -7.07
N THR A 138 -6.45 12.03 -6.63
CA THR A 138 -5.89 12.05 -5.28
C THR A 138 -5.12 13.36 -5.03
N CYS A 139 -4.34 13.83 -6.01
CA CYS A 139 -3.58 15.09 -5.92
C CYS A 139 -4.43 16.37 -6.13
N THR A 140 -5.55 16.31 -6.84
CA THR A 140 -6.34 17.51 -7.21
C THR A 140 -7.66 17.67 -6.48
N GLU A 141 -8.16 16.62 -5.80
CA GLU A 141 -9.50 16.62 -5.24
C GLU A 141 -9.53 16.04 -3.82
N PHE A 142 -9.12 14.78 -3.63
CA PHE A 142 -9.55 14.03 -2.44
C PHE A 142 -8.47 13.72 -1.41
N GLY A 143 -7.21 13.59 -1.82
CA GLY A 143 -6.11 13.27 -0.89
C GLY A 143 -6.21 11.89 -0.23
N TYR A 144 -6.64 10.86 -0.97
CA TYR A 144 -6.70 9.44 -0.54
C TYR A 144 -5.33 8.78 -0.33
N TYR A 145 -4.44 9.44 0.42
CA TYR A 145 -3.11 8.93 0.69
C TYR A 145 -3.13 7.85 1.77
N GLN A 146 -2.43 6.76 1.50
CA GLN A 146 -2.16 5.70 2.47
C GLN A 146 -0.83 6.01 3.17
N THR A 147 -0.89 6.21 4.47
CA THR A 147 0.27 6.64 5.29
C THR A 147 0.37 5.80 6.55
N CYS A 148 1.59 5.59 7.03
CA CYS A 148 1.92 4.74 8.16
C CYS A 148 2.83 5.45 9.18
N GLU A 149 2.70 6.77 9.31
CA GLU A 149 3.53 7.59 10.20
C GLU A 149 3.20 7.40 11.69
N GLN A 150 2.04 6.84 12.00
CA GLN A 150 1.62 6.56 13.37
C GLN A 150 2.16 5.22 13.87
N SER A 151 2.58 5.16 15.13
CA SER A 151 3.12 3.94 15.75
C SER A 151 2.14 2.77 15.84
N SER A 152 0.84 3.03 15.65
CA SER A 152 -0.20 2.01 15.60
C SER A 152 -0.27 1.29 14.25
N CYS A 153 0.24 1.90 13.18
CA CYS A 153 0.22 1.32 11.86
C CYS A 153 1.14 0.08 11.81
N PRO A 154 0.71 -1.03 11.19
CA PRO A 154 1.47 -2.28 11.23
C PRO A 154 2.59 -2.39 10.18
N PHE A 155 2.71 -1.40 9.29
CA PHE A 155 3.65 -1.40 8.17
C PHE A 155 4.84 -0.47 8.42
N SER A 156 5.63 -0.20 7.38
CA SER A 156 6.81 0.66 7.47
C SER A 156 6.47 2.13 7.68
N PRO A 157 7.15 2.85 8.59
CA PRO A 157 6.98 4.29 8.78
C PRO A 157 7.56 5.13 7.63
N LEU A 158 8.21 4.50 6.64
CA LEU A 158 8.65 5.16 5.41
C LEU A 158 7.48 5.62 4.54
N ASN A 159 6.29 5.04 4.74
CA ASN A 159 5.06 5.42 4.04
C ASN A 159 4.49 6.71 4.64
N THR A 160 4.99 7.85 4.19
CA THR A 160 4.64 9.16 4.77
C THR A 160 3.70 9.95 3.87
N LEU A 161 2.95 10.90 4.44
CA LEU A 161 2.22 11.86 3.62
C LEU A 161 3.17 12.66 2.70
N LYS A 162 4.39 12.94 3.17
CA LYS A 162 5.38 13.69 2.40
C LYS A 162 5.76 12.97 1.11
N THR A 163 6.07 11.67 1.16
CA THR A 163 6.47 10.90 -0.02
C THR A 163 5.35 10.86 -1.06
N GLN A 164 4.09 10.74 -0.62
CA GLN A 164 2.92 10.78 -1.51
C GLN A 164 2.70 12.17 -2.13
N LEU A 165 2.89 13.26 -1.37
CA LEU A 165 2.76 14.63 -1.89
C LEU A 165 3.91 15.02 -2.83
N ASP A 166 5.11 14.46 -2.62
CA ASP A 166 6.24 14.66 -3.52
C ASP A 166 5.96 14.07 -4.91
N LEU A 167 5.31 12.90 -5.00
CA LEU A 167 4.82 12.31 -6.26
C LEU A 167 3.85 13.25 -7.01
N CYS A 168 2.91 13.88 -6.31
CA CYS A 168 1.99 14.86 -6.91
C CYS A 168 2.73 16.03 -7.57
N LYS A 169 3.77 16.53 -6.89
CA LYS A 169 4.61 17.61 -7.41
C LYS A 169 5.45 17.13 -8.59
N GLU A 170 6.04 15.95 -8.49
CA GLU A 170 6.97 15.43 -9.48
C GLU A 170 6.28 15.02 -10.79
N ILE A 171 5.10 14.40 -10.72
CA ILE A 171 4.41 13.85 -11.88
C ILE A 171 3.47 14.89 -12.50
N PHE A 172 2.70 15.59 -11.66
CA PHE A 172 1.62 16.47 -12.10
C PHE A 172 1.91 17.96 -11.93
N GLN A 173 3.08 18.32 -11.37
CA GLN A 173 3.45 19.70 -11.06
C GLN A 173 2.49 20.37 -10.07
N ILE A 174 1.85 19.57 -9.21
CA ILE A 174 0.92 20.05 -8.17
C ILE A 174 1.67 20.14 -6.84
N PRO A 175 1.95 21.34 -6.32
CA PRO A 175 2.66 21.47 -5.06
C PRO A 175 1.78 21.02 -3.87
N PRO A 176 2.38 20.56 -2.76
CA PRO A 176 1.66 20.11 -1.56
C PRO A 176 0.57 21.08 -1.06
N GLU A 177 0.81 22.38 -1.18
CA GLU A 177 -0.15 23.39 -0.75
C GLU A 177 -1.39 23.45 -1.64
N SER A 178 -1.23 23.25 -2.94
CA SER A 178 -2.38 23.15 -3.86
C SER A 178 -3.21 21.91 -3.56
N VAL A 179 -2.58 20.78 -3.22
CA VAL A 179 -3.30 19.57 -2.78
C VAL A 179 -4.16 19.89 -1.56
N ARG A 180 -3.61 20.54 -0.53
CA ARG A 180 -4.37 20.90 0.69
C ARG A 180 -5.56 21.79 0.39
N GLN A 181 -5.38 22.81 -0.46
CA GLN A 181 -6.46 23.71 -0.86
C GLN A 181 -7.54 22.98 -1.64
N SER A 182 -7.16 22.08 -2.54
CA SER A 182 -8.07 21.21 -3.28
C SER A 182 -8.89 20.30 -2.37
N VAL A 183 -8.24 19.63 -1.41
CA VAL A 183 -8.93 18.78 -0.42
C VAL A 183 -9.89 19.61 0.44
N GLN A 184 -9.47 20.79 0.87
CA GLN A 184 -10.34 21.72 1.59
C GLN A 184 -11.57 22.10 0.75
N PHE A 185 -11.37 22.48 -0.51
CA PHE A 185 -12.45 22.81 -1.43
C PHE A 185 -13.43 21.63 -1.58
N THR A 186 -12.93 20.41 -1.81
CA THR A 186 -13.75 19.20 -1.93
C THR A 186 -14.59 18.97 -0.68
N ASN A 187 -13.97 19.09 0.50
CA ASN A 187 -14.67 18.94 1.78
C ASN A 187 -15.77 20.00 1.97
N GLU A 188 -15.49 21.26 1.65
CA GLU A 188 -16.47 22.35 1.72
C GLU A 188 -17.60 22.20 0.71
N PHE A 189 -17.29 21.74 -0.50
CA PHE A 189 -18.24 21.56 -1.60
C PHE A 189 -19.20 20.40 -1.32
N TYR A 190 -18.68 19.23 -0.92
CA TYR A 190 -19.50 18.04 -0.66
C TYR A 190 -20.05 17.97 0.77
N GLY A 191 -19.54 18.79 1.68
CA GLY A 191 -19.97 18.84 3.08
C GLY A 191 -19.26 17.85 4.00
N ALA A 192 -18.16 17.22 3.56
CA ALA A 192 -17.35 16.28 4.33
C ALA A 192 -18.20 15.20 5.06
N ASP A 193 -18.14 15.16 6.39
CA ASP A 193 -18.91 14.26 7.27
C ASP A 193 -20.34 14.74 7.56
N HIS A 194 -20.71 15.92 7.06
CA HIS A 194 -22.05 16.52 7.17
C HIS A 194 -22.62 16.90 5.78
N PRO A 195 -22.80 15.92 4.86
CA PRO A 195 -23.31 16.21 3.53
C PRO A 195 -24.73 16.79 3.58
N LYS A 196 -25.00 17.82 2.78
CA LYS A 196 -26.30 18.53 2.74
C LYS A 196 -27.39 17.77 1.97
N SER A 197 -27.07 16.62 1.39
CA SER A 197 -27.95 15.82 0.55
C SER A 197 -28.89 14.94 1.38
N SER A 198 -30.05 14.60 0.82
CA SER A 198 -31.06 13.74 1.46
C SER A 198 -31.28 12.45 0.67
N ARG A 199 -31.82 11.42 1.34
CA ARG A 199 -32.10 10.08 0.76
C ARG A 199 -30.84 9.34 0.29
N ILE A 200 -29.78 9.40 1.10
CA ILE A 200 -28.54 8.64 0.89
C ILE A 200 -28.40 7.62 2.02
N ILE A 201 -28.00 6.39 1.67
CA ILE A 201 -27.62 5.36 2.63
C ILE A 201 -26.11 5.13 2.49
N PHE A 202 -25.35 5.47 3.53
CA PHE A 202 -23.91 5.18 3.60
C PHE A 202 -23.71 3.80 4.23
N VAL A 203 -23.46 2.80 3.39
CA VAL A 203 -23.17 1.44 3.84
C VAL A 203 -21.66 1.31 4.03
N ASN A 204 -21.25 0.86 5.21
CA ASN A 204 -19.86 0.55 5.50
C ASN A 204 -19.76 -0.90 5.99
N GLY A 205 -18.75 -1.62 5.51
CA GLY A 205 -18.41 -2.92 6.06
C GLY A 205 -17.80 -2.72 7.45
N LYS A 206 -18.26 -3.49 8.44
CA LYS A 206 -17.54 -3.56 9.72
C LYS A 206 -16.39 -4.54 9.53
N GLU A 207 -15.16 -4.05 9.61
CA GLU A 207 -14.02 -4.91 9.86
C GLU A 207 -14.22 -5.58 11.22
N VAL A 208 -14.37 -6.89 11.24
CA VAL A 208 -14.02 -7.70 12.41
C VAL A 208 -12.53 -8.05 12.28
N VAL A 209 -11.69 -7.04 12.11
CA VAL A 209 -10.24 -7.12 12.20
C VAL A 209 -9.84 -5.92 13.04
N HIS A 210 -9.77 -6.12 14.36
CA HIS A 210 -9.22 -5.12 15.25
C HIS A 210 -7.70 -5.11 15.04
N PHE A 211 -7.18 -4.07 14.39
CA PHE A 211 -5.76 -3.74 14.34
C PHE A 211 -5.30 -2.98 15.60
#